data_AF-A0A8H8RQP6-F1
#
_entry.id   AF-A0A8H8RQP6-F1
#
_cell.length_a   1.000
_cell.length_b   1.000
_cell.length_c   1.000
_cell.angle_alpha   90.00
_cell.angle_beta   90.00
_cell.angle_gamma   90.00
#
_symmetry.space_group_name_H-M   'P 1'
#
loop_
_entity.id
_entity.type
_entity.pdbx_description
1 polymer ?
#
loop_
_entity_poly.entity_id
_entity_poly.type
_entity_poly.pdbx_seq_one_letter_code
_entity_poly.pdbx_strand_id
1 'polypeptide(L)'
;MAVKTLQVQPLSVSSTSAVDFGAQIDNVDLENLSTADFETIRNALYTSHVLVLKNQAGVSPKAQYELTKRFDPAAESYGHGKTLDAKRSVLHPDLKTIPHQTQVQVIGNGFYDEYEGLKDFTLKHPHHKVFHKDAIPEKEDLEYTRFYRWHIDAALYALNPPRLRRRQTLRYDDGSGEELNVPLGTTAFVSGQNMYNILSEEDKKFVREAKVEYAPHPYVAQFDKIGLLRLSPHRTFEPQMTSNFAMLTCDLAVDVPCQES
;
A
#
# COMPACT_ATOMS: atom_id res chain seq x y z
N MET A 1 26.11 -18.75 -17.40
CA MET A 1 25.72 -18.15 -16.11
C MET A 1 24.80 -19.15 -15.42
N ALA A 2 25.09 -19.57 -14.18
CA ALA A 2 24.18 -20.48 -13.48
C ALA A 2 22.86 -19.76 -13.21
N VAL A 3 21.74 -20.35 -13.67
CA VAL A 3 20.40 -19.85 -13.33
C VAL A 3 20.23 -20.07 -11.83
N LYS A 4 20.23 -18.99 -11.04
CA LYS A 4 19.93 -19.08 -9.62
C LYS A 4 18.43 -19.27 -9.48
N THR A 5 18.03 -20.30 -8.75
CA THR A 5 16.62 -20.56 -8.43
C THR A 5 16.08 -19.44 -7.54
N LEU A 6 14.83 -19.05 -7.78
CA LEU A 6 14.07 -18.14 -6.94
C LEU A 6 14.03 -18.65 -5.50
N GLN A 7 14.24 -17.75 -4.53
CA GLN A 7 14.24 -18.10 -3.10
C GLN A 7 13.24 -17.25 -2.33
N VAL A 8 12.33 -17.90 -1.60
CA VAL A 8 11.36 -17.26 -0.71
C VAL A 8 11.84 -17.41 0.72
N GLN A 9 11.89 -16.31 1.48
CA GLN A 9 12.38 -16.29 2.85
C GLN A 9 11.49 -15.34 3.69
N PRO A 10 11.10 -15.69 4.92
CA PRO A 10 10.38 -14.76 5.79
C PRO A 10 11.14 -13.44 5.97
N LEU A 11 10.41 -12.32 6.12
CA LEU A 11 11.05 -11.05 6.45
C LEU A 11 11.73 -11.14 7.82
N SER A 12 12.90 -10.50 7.93
CA SER A 12 13.58 -10.40 9.22
C SER A 12 12.81 -9.42 10.11
N VAL A 13 12.32 -9.93 11.23
CA VAL A 13 11.66 -9.15 12.27
C VAL A 13 12.49 -9.16 13.56
N SER A 14 12.32 -8.14 14.40
CA SER A 14 12.91 -8.13 15.75
C SER A 14 12.46 -9.37 16.52
N SER A 15 13.34 -9.92 17.38
CA SER A 15 12.99 -11.04 18.26
C SER A 15 11.87 -10.71 19.27
N THR A 16 11.58 -9.43 19.47
CA THR A 16 10.49 -8.94 20.32
C THR A 16 9.19 -8.67 19.54
N SER A 17 9.20 -8.83 18.22
CA SER A 17 8.05 -8.58 17.37
C SER A 17 7.12 -9.80 17.34
N ALA A 18 5.82 -9.56 17.45
CA ALA A 18 4.79 -10.59 17.23
C ALA A 18 4.39 -10.73 15.74
N VAL A 19 5.06 -10.01 14.84
CA VAL A 19 4.79 -10.09 13.40
C VAL A 19 5.16 -11.48 12.88
N ASP A 20 4.19 -12.14 12.26
CA ASP A 20 4.28 -13.51 11.72
C ASP A 20 4.02 -13.58 10.21
N PHE A 21 3.95 -12.44 9.54
CA PHE A 21 3.68 -12.32 8.12
C PHE A 21 4.79 -11.54 7.39
N GLY A 22 4.81 -11.66 6.07
CA GLY A 22 5.78 -11.03 5.19
C GLY A 22 6.90 -11.98 4.78
N ALA A 23 7.23 -11.98 3.48
CA ALA A 23 8.39 -12.66 2.95
C ALA A 23 9.15 -11.77 1.94
N GLN A 24 10.43 -12.06 1.75
CA GLN A 24 11.22 -11.54 0.63
C GLN A 24 11.45 -12.65 -0.39
N ILE A 25 11.60 -12.24 -1.66
CA ILE A 25 11.96 -13.11 -2.76
C ILE A 25 13.22 -12.59 -3.44
N ASP A 26 14.25 -13.43 -3.47
CA ASP A 26 15.51 -13.19 -4.16
C ASP A 26 15.58 -13.95 -5.49
N ASN A 27 16.40 -13.45 -6.41
CA ASN A 27 16.68 -14.05 -7.73
C ASN A 27 15.43 -14.18 -8.63
N VAL A 28 14.51 -13.22 -8.58
CA VAL A 28 13.40 -13.11 -9.54
C VAL A 28 13.78 -12.19 -10.71
N ASP A 29 13.52 -12.65 -11.93
CA ASP A 29 13.59 -11.83 -13.15
C ASP A 29 12.17 -11.47 -13.59
N LEU A 30 11.75 -10.24 -13.29
CA LEU A 30 10.42 -9.75 -13.68
C LEU A 30 10.29 -9.45 -15.17
N GLU A 31 11.40 -9.20 -15.87
CA GLU A 31 11.39 -8.96 -17.33
C GLU A 31 11.09 -10.26 -18.09
N ASN A 32 11.52 -11.40 -17.53
CA ASN A 32 11.38 -12.72 -18.15
C ASN A 32 10.72 -13.73 -17.22
N LEU A 33 9.64 -13.31 -16.54
CA LEU A 33 9.00 -14.13 -15.51
C LEU A 33 8.38 -15.41 -16.10
N SER A 34 8.86 -16.58 -15.68
CA SER A 34 8.27 -17.86 -16.10
C SER A 34 6.91 -18.11 -15.42
N THR A 35 6.10 -19.03 -15.95
CA THR A 35 4.85 -19.45 -15.28
C THR A 35 5.15 -20.07 -13.91
N ALA A 36 6.20 -20.87 -13.79
CA ALA A 36 6.55 -21.53 -12.52
C ALA A 36 7.00 -20.53 -11.45
N ASP A 37 7.77 -19.51 -11.83
CA ASP A 37 8.17 -18.45 -10.90
C ASP A 37 6.97 -17.60 -10.48
N PHE A 38 6.07 -17.27 -11.42
CA PHE A 38 4.83 -16.57 -11.09
C PHE A 38 3.97 -17.35 -10.11
N GLU A 39 3.78 -18.66 -10.30
CA GLU A 39 3.04 -19.51 -9.37
C GLU A 39 3.69 -19.51 -7.97
N THR A 40 5.02 -19.50 -7.91
CA THR A 40 5.75 -19.41 -6.64
C THR A 40 5.50 -18.07 -5.95
N ILE A 41 5.57 -16.96 -6.69
CA ILE A 41 5.28 -15.62 -6.17
C ILE A 41 3.82 -15.54 -5.70
N ARG A 42 2.85 -16.02 -6.50
CA ARG A 42 1.43 -15.99 -6.16
C ARG A 42 1.15 -16.77 -4.86
N ASN A 43 1.69 -17.97 -4.74
CA ASN A 43 1.50 -18.80 -3.54
C ASN A 43 2.18 -18.18 -2.31
N ALA A 44 3.39 -17.64 -2.46
CA ALA A 44 4.08 -16.94 -1.39
C ALA A 44 3.30 -15.69 -0.94
N LEU A 45 2.66 -14.99 -1.88
CA LEU A 45 1.86 -13.80 -1.58
C LEU A 45 0.62 -14.14 -0.74
N TYR A 46 -0.16 -15.15 -1.16
CA TYR A 46 -1.36 -15.57 -0.41
C TYR A 46 -1.05 -16.13 0.98
N THR A 47 0.14 -16.67 1.19
CA THR A 47 0.56 -17.26 2.48
C THR A 47 1.25 -16.25 3.39
N SER A 48 2.05 -15.35 2.82
CA SER A 48 2.85 -14.38 3.59
C SER A 48 2.18 -13.01 3.68
N HIS A 49 1.07 -12.78 2.97
CA HIS A 49 0.31 -11.53 2.85
C HIS A 49 1.07 -10.36 2.20
N VAL A 50 2.35 -10.19 2.52
CA VAL A 50 3.24 -9.17 1.96
C VAL A 50 4.47 -9.83 1.37
N LEU A 51 4.86 -9.43 0.16
CA LEU A 51 6.11 -9.86 -0.46
C LEU A 51 7.01 -8.69 -0.79
N VAL A 52 8.32 -8.86 -0.63
CA VAL A 52 9.35 -7.92 -1.09
C VAL A 52 10.21 -8.61 -2.16
N LEU A 53 10.08 -8.20 -3.41
CA LEU A 53 10.92 -8.69 -4.51
C LEU A 53 12.25 -7.91 -4.51
N LYS A 54 13.35 -8.60 -4.22
CA LYS A 54 14.67 -7.97 -4.06
C LYS A 54 15.36 -7.74 -5.41
N ASN A 55 16.21 -6.71 -5.44
CA ASN A 55 17.11 -6.38 -6.56
C ASN A 55 16.39 -6.05 -7.88
N GLN A 56 15.31 -5.25 -7.82
CA GLN A 56 14.46 -4.90 -8.96
C GLN A 56 14.68 -3.46 -9.47
N ALA A 57 15.87 -2.91 -9.26
CA ALA A 57 16.22 -1.53 -9.59
C ALA A 57 15.96 -1.10 -11.04
N GLY A 58 16.11 -2.04 -11.97
CA GLY A 58 16.01 -1.80 -13.40
C GLY A 58 14.76 -2.40 -14.03
N VAL A 59 13.75 -2.76 -13.23
CA VAL A 59 12.52 -3.33 -13.78
C VAL A 59 11.75 -2.27 -14.55
N SER A 60 11.43 -2.58 -15.81
CA SER A 60 10.69 -1.67 -16.68
C SER A 60 9.24 -1.49 -16.20
N PRO A 61 8.62 -0.34 -16.49
CA PRO A 61 7.18 -0.16 -16.28
C PRO A 61 6.35 -1.26 -16.95
N LYS A 62 6.79 -1.74 -18.11
CA LYS A 62 6.15 -2.84 -18.82
C LYS A 62 6.15 -4.13 -17.99
N ALA A 63 7.31 -4.55 -17.47
CA ALA A 63 7.40 -5.76 -16.63
C ALA A 63 6.54 -5.66 -15.36
N GLN A 64 6.46 -4.46 -14.74
CA GLN A 64 5.54 -4.21 -13.63
C GLN A 64 4.08 -4.41 -14.05
N TYR A 65 3.67 -3.84 -15.19
CA TYR A 65 2.33 -4.01 -15.71
C TYR A 65 2.01 -5.47 -16.05
N GLU A 66 2.92 -6.20 -16.69
CA GLU A 66 2.74 -7.61 -17.04
C GLU A 66 2.59 -8.50 -15.80
N LEU A 67 3.34 -8.21 -14.73
CA LEU A 67 3.15 -8.89 -13.44
C LEU A 67 1.75 -8.64 -12.88
N THR A 68 1.28 -7.40 -12.89
CA THR A 68 -0.09 -7.04 -12.49
C THR A 68 -1.12 -7.79 -13.33
N LYS A 69 -0.94 -7.88 -14.66
CA LYS A 69 -1.83 -8.62 -15.56
C LYS A 69 -1.93 -10.11 -15.25
N ARG A 70 -0.88 -10.71 -14.69
CA ARG A 70 -0.92 -12.12 -14.27
C ARG A 70 -1.76 -12.32 -13.01
N PHE A 71 -1.82 -11.34 -12.13
CA PHE A 71 -2.71 -11.36 -10.96
C PHE A 71 -4.15 -10.98 -11.32
N ASP A 72 -4.32 -9.94 -12.15
CA ASP A 72 -5.61 -9.48 -12.64
C ASP A 72 -5.56 -9.24 -14.17
N PRO A 73 -5.99 -10.24 -14.96
CA PRO A 73 -6.06 -10.10 -16.41
C PRO A 73 -7.04 -9.02 -16.90
N ALA A 74 -7.91 -8.48 -16.05
CA ALA A 74 -8.83 -7.40 -16.40
C ALA A 74 -8.27 -6.00 -16.09
N ALA A 75 -7.10 -5.89 -15.47
CA ALA A 75 -6.45 -4.61 -15.22
C ALA A 75 -6.01 -3.98 -16.55
N GLU A 76 -6.62 -2.85 -16.93
CA GLU A 76 -6.31 -2.11 -18.16
C GLU A 76 -5.87 -0.66 -17.89
N SER A 77 -6.13 -0.16 -16.68
CA SER A 77 -5.83 1.20 -16.24
C SER A 77 -5.33 1.19 -14.80
N TYR A 78 -4.58 2.23 -14.43
CA TYR A 78 -4.27 2.49 -13.03
C TYR A 78 -5.54 2.88 -12.25
N GLY A 79 -5.85 2.17 -11.17
CA GLY A 79 -7.01 2.42 -10.31
C GLY A 79 -8.35 1.86 -10.83
N HIS A 80 -9.44 2.23 -10.15
CA HIS A 80 -10.78 1.69 -10.42
C HIS A 80 -11.50 2.41 -11.57
N GLY A 81 -11.42 1.83 -12.77
CA GLY A 81 -12.30 2.15 -13.89
C GLY A 81 -12.47 3.65 -14.15
N LYS A 82 -13.66 4.06 -14.62
CA LYS A 82 -13.99 5.47 -14.88
C LYS A 82 -14.09 6.26 -13.58
N THR A 83 -12.95 6.67 -13.03
CA THR A 83 -12.90 7.66 -11.96
C THR A 83 -13.49 8.95 -12.53
N LEU A 84 -14.70 9.30 -12.10
CA LEU A 84 -15.29 10.61 -12.33
C LEU A 84 -14.31 11.64 -11.77
N ASP A 85 -13.67 12.40 -12.66
CA ASP A 85 -12.63 13.40 -12.39
C ASP A 85 -11.41 12.87 -11.59
N ALA A 86 -10.47 12.20 -12.28
CA ALA A 86 -9.12 11.94 -11.76
C ALA A 86 -8.47 13.20 -11.14
N LYS A 87 -8.78 14.40 -11.66
CA LYS A 87 -8.31 15.70 -11.13
C LYS A 87 -8.83 16.06 -9.74
N ARG A 88 -9.90 15.44 -9.26
CA ARG A 88 -10.50 15.67 -7.93
C ARG A 88 -10.05 14.63 -6.88
N SER A 89 -9.30 13.61 -7.29
CA SER A 89 -8.75 12.64 -6.35
C SER A 89 -7.67 13.28 -5.48
N VAL A 90 -7.72 13.05 -4.16
CA VAL A 90 -6.66 13.49 -3.23
C VAL A 90 -5.29 12.89 -3.56
N LEU A 91 -5.26 11.83 -4.37
CA LEU A 91 -4.03 11.16 -4.80
C LEU A 91 -3.44 11.78 -6.07
N HIS A 92 -4.22 12.51 -6.88
CA HIS A 92 -3.74 13.06 -8.15
C HIS A 92 -2.51 13.97 -8.04
N PRO A 93 -2.35 14.80 -6.98
CA PRO A 93 -1.13 15.60 -6.82
C PRO A 93 0.13 14.77 -6.61
N ASP A 94 -0.01 13.54 -6.08
CA ASP A 94 1.09 12.73 -5.56
C ASP A 94 1.58 11.68 -6.59
N LEU A 95 0.83 11.49 -7.68
CA LEU A 95 1.10 10.49 -8.72
C LEU A 95 1.50 11.16 -10.05
N LYS A 96 2.45 10.56 -10.77
CA LYS A 96 2.78 10.92 -12.16
C LYS A 96 2.66 9.70 -13.08
N THR A 97 1.79 9.78 -14.08
CA THR A 97 1.61 8.70 -15.05
C THR A 97 2.79 8.59 -16.00
N ILE A 98 3.33 7.38 -16.18
CA ILE A 98 4.38 7.13 -17.18
C ILE A 98 3.77 7.21 -18.59
N PRO A 99 4.25 8.12 -19.49
CA PRO A 99 3.60 8.35 -20.78
C PRO A 99 3.55 7.15 -21.71
N HIS A 100 4.57 6.28 -21.66
CA HIS A 100 4.67 5.10 -22.53
C HIS A 100 4.11 3.82 -21.90
N GLN A 101 3.68 3.88 -20.63
CA GLN A 101 3.03 2.78 -19.90
C GLN A 101 2.07 3.36 -18.85
N THR A 102 0.89 3.81 -19.29
CA THR A 102 -0.02 4.66 -18.49
C THR A 102 -0.67 3.95 -17.29
N GLN A 103 -0.57 2.62 -17.23
CA GLN A 103 -1.00 1.81 -16.10
C GLN A 103 -0.02 1.90 -14.91
N VAL A 104 1.17 2.46 -15.13
CA VAL A 104 2.20 2.63 -14.09
C VAL A 104 2.31 4.09 -13.68
N GLN A 105 2.39 4.30 -12.37
CA GLN A 105 2.52 5.62 -11.74
C GLN A 105 3.86 5.73 -11.04
N VAL A 106 4.43 6.94 -11.07
CA VAL A 106 5.62 7.31 -10.32
C VAL A 106 5.18 8.06 -9.06
N ILE A 107 5.67 7.60 -7.92
CA ILE A 107 5.50 8.23 -6.61
C ILE A 107 6.89 8.49 -6.05
N GLY A 108 7.07 9.64 -5.41
CA GLY A 108 8.35 10.00 -4.81
C GLY A 108 8.30 11.38 -4.18
N ASN A 109 9.46 12.01 -4.06
CA ASN A 109 9.56 13.35 -3.50
C ASN A 109 10.69 14.12 -4.18
N GLY A 110 10.46 15.41 -4.45
CA GLY A 110 11.48 16.30 -5.00
C GLY A 110 11.40 16.46 -6.51
N PHE A 111 12.33 17.24 -7.05
CA PHE A 111 12.40 17.59 -8.46
C PHE A 111 13.25 16.58 -9.25
N TYR A 112 12.82 16.27 -10.47
CA TYR A 112 13.47 15.37 -11.40
C TYR A 112 13.54 16.00 -12.80
N ASP A 113 14.73 15.98 -13.41
CA ASP A 113 14.95 16.48 -14.77
C ASP A 113 14.25 15.59 -15.81
N GLU A 114 14.46 14.27 -15.75
CA GLU A 114 13.84 13.30 -16.63
C GLU A 114 13.72 11.91 -15.97
N TYR A 115 12.59 11.23 -16.16
CA TYR A 115 12.40 9.84 -15.74
C TYR A 115 11.28 9.17 -16.55
N GLU A 116 11.57 8.04 -17.19
CA GLU A 116 10.57 7.25 -17.94
C GLU A 116 9.74 8.06 -18.97
N GLY A 117 10.34 9.10 -19.56
CA GLY A 117 9.71 10.01 -20.51
C GLY A 117 8.96 11.21 -19.91
N LEU A 118 8.91 11.31 -18.57
CA LEU A 118 8.53 12.54 -17.87
C LEU A 118 9.72 13.50 -17.86
N LYS A 119 9.48 14.81 -18.01
CA LYS A 119 10.50 15.85 -17.97
C LYS A 119 10.11 17.00 -17.06
N ASP A 120 11.09 17.60 -16.40
CA ASP A 120 10.97 18.81 -15.59
C ASP A 120 9.78 18.74 -14.60
N PHE A 121 9.74 17.70 -13.77
CA PHE A 121 8.59 17.44 -12.90
C PHE A 121 8.99 17.29 -11.44
N THR A 122 8.07 17.67 -10.56
CA THR A 122 8.23 17.53 -9.11
C THR A 122 7.27 16.48 -8.59
N LEU A 123 7.81 15.49 -7.90
CA LEU A 123 7.05 14.53 -7.09
C LEU A 123 6.80 15.11 -5.70
N LYS A 124 5.60 14.88 -5.19
CA LYS A 124 5.19 15.31 -3.86
C LYS A 124 4.88 14.07 -3.03
N HIS A 125 5.57 13.92 -1.90
CA HIS A 125 5.21 12.89 -0.94
C HIS A 125 4.08 13.38 -0.03
N PRO A 126 3.08 12.53 0.27
CA PRO A 126 2.04 12.88 1.22
C PRO A 126 2.63 13.17 2.61
N HIS A 127 1.98 14.08 3.35
CA HIS A 127 2.49 14.55 4.63
C HIS A 127 1.40 14.50 5.70
N HIS A 128 1.72 14.04 6.93
CA HIS A 128 0.71 13.86 8.00
C HIS A 128 -0.15 15.12 8.25
N LYS A 129 0.44 16.31 8.16
CA LYS A 129 -0.21 17.63 8.31
C LYS A 129 -1.48 17.85 7.46
N VAL A 130 -1.63 17.18 6.31
CA VAL A 130 -2.82 17.40 5.44
C VAL A 130 -4.02 16.53 5.82
N PHE A 131 -3.84 15.54 6.70
CA PHE A 131 -4.89 14.58 7.04
C PHE A 131 -5.26 14.57 8.53
N HIS A 132 -4.31 14.92 9.41
CA HIS A 132 -4.54 14.96 10.85
C HIS A 132 -5.18 16.28 11.30
N LYS A 133 -6.16 16.19 12.20
CA LYS A 133 -6.84 17.36 12.79
C LYS A 133 -5.84 18.30 13.48
N ASP A 134 -4.99 17.74 14.32
CA ASP A 134 -3.95 18.45 15.04
C ASP A 134 -2.63 18.10 14.38
N ALA A 135 -1.86 19.08 13.89
CA ALA A 135 -0.57 18.81 13.24
C ALA A 135 0.58 18.72 14.26
N ILE A 136 1.64 17.95 13.94
CA ILE A 136 2.92 18.07 14.67
C ILE A 136 3.44 19.51 14.49
N PRO A 137 3.85 20.19 15.58
CA PRO A 137 4.43 21.53 15.51
C PRO A 137 5.62 21.59 14.56
N GLU A 138 5.77 22.71 13.84
CA GLU A 138 6.82 22.86 12.83
C GLU A 138 8.24 22.62 13.35
N LYS A 139 8.50 23.03 14.60
CA LYS A 139 9.79 22.81 15.30
C LYS A 139 10.14 21.32 15.51
N GLU A 140 9.15 20.43 15.48
CA GLU A 140 9.26 19.00 15.75
C GLU A 140 9.10 18.14 14.47
N ASP A 141 8.67 18.74 13.36
CA ASP A 141 8.25 18.03 12.15
C ASP A 141 9.38 17.30 11.40
N LEU A 142 10.63 17.72 11.62
CA LEU A 142 11.80 17.02 11.08
C LEU A 142 12.12 15.73 11.83
N GLU A 143 11.75 15.66 13.11
CA GLU A 143 12.10 14.56 14.02
C GLU A 143 10.93 13.58 14.18
N TYR A 144 9.70 14.07 14.13
CA TYR A 144 8.49 13.31 14.42
C TYR A 144 7.56 13.19 13.22
N THR A 145 6.84 12.07 13.16
CA THR A 145 5.83 11.80 12.14
C THR A 145 4.64 11.04 12.72
N ARG A 146 3.59 10.85 11.92
CA ARG A 146 2.44 9.99 12.22
C ARG A 146 2.09 9.14 11.01
N PHE A 147 1.33 8.06 11.24
CA PHE A 147 0.70 7.35 10.13
C PHE A 147 -0.13 8.32 9.31
N TYR A 148 0.17 8.46 8.01
CA TYR A 148 -0.53 9.40 7.15
C TYR A 148 -2.02 9.04 7.03
N ARG A 149 -2.30 7.78 6.67
CA ARG A 149 -3.64 7.20 6.57
C ARG A 149 -3.55 5.67 6.59
N TRP A 150 -4.55 5.03 7.18
CA TRP A 150 -4.80 3.60 6.99
C TRP A 150 -5.89 3.41 5.95
N HIS A 151 -5.65 2.57 4.96
CA HIS A 151 -6.65 2.22 3.95
C HIS A 151 -6.40 0.80 3.45
N ILE A 152 -7.45 0.21 2.88
CA ILE A 152 -7.36 -1.03 2.10
C ILE A 152 -7.59 -0.59 0.67
N ASP A 153 -6.56 -0.72 -0.16
CA ASP A 153 -6.71 -0.47 -1.59
C ASP A 153 -7.52 -1.61 -2.19
N ALA A 154 -8.38 -1.31 -3.17
CA ALA A 154 -8.80 -2.38 -4.05
C ALA A 154 -7.62 -2.66 -5.01
N ALA A 155 -6.96 -3.78 -4.72
CA ALA A 155 -5.92 -4.48 -5.45
C ALA A 155 -4.68 -3.70 -5.96
N LEU A 156 -3.58 -3.90 -5.21
CA LEU A 156 -2.18 -3.99 -5.64
C LEU A 156 -1.42 -2.68 -5.85
N TYR A 157 -0.80 -2.19 -4.78
CA TYR A 157 0.35 -1.28 -4.88
C TYR A 157 1.65 -2.06 -4.73
N ALA A 158 2.60 -1.79 -5.64
CA ALA A 158 3.94 -2.36 -5.62
C ALA A 158 5.00 -1.28 -5.50
N LEU A 159 5.36 -0.94 -4.26
CA LEU A 159 6.33 0.11 -3.96
C LEU A 159 7.21 -0.30 -2.79
N ASN A 160 8.46 0.17 -2.80
CA ASN A 160 9.21 0.28 -1.55
C ASN A 160 9.13 1.69 -1.02
N PRO A 161 9.31 1.83 0.31
CA PRO A 161 9.78 3.08 0.85
C PRO A 161 11.08 3.51 0.15
N PRO A 162 11.24 4.80 -0.21
CA PRO A 162 12.53 5.32 -0.63
C PRO A 162 13.57 5.06 0.46
N ARG A 163 14.75 4.53 0.08
CA ARG A 163 15.86 4.28 1.01
C ARG A 163 16.50 5.59 1.44
N LEU A 164 15.89 6.22 2.42
CA LEU A 164 16.41 7.42 3.04
C LEU A 164 17.18 7.03 4.31
N ARG A 165 18.42 7.51 4.44
CA ARG A 165 19.29 7.23 5.61
C ARG A 165 18.79 7.91 6.89
N ARG A 166 17.91 8.91 6.77
CA ARG A 166 17.33 9.64 7.89
C ARG A 166 16.12 8.89 8.45
N ARG A 167 15.98 8.90 9.77
CA ARG A 167 14.90 8.23 10.51
C ARG A 167 14.06 9.28 11.25
N GLN A 168 12.82 8.95 11.52
CA GLN A 168 11.89 9.75 12.33
C GLN A 168 11.29 8.90 13.43
N THR A 169 10.79 9.55 14.47
CA THR A 169 10.00 8.92 15.52
C THR A 169 8.52 9.07 15.16
N LEU A 170 7.87 7.97 14.81
CA LEU A 170 6.43 7.90 14.65
C LEU A 170 5.77 7.90 16.02
N ARG A 171 4.83 8.83 16.23
CA ARG A 171 4.00 8.89 17.45
C ARG A 171 2.58 8.42 17.15
N TYR A 172 2.00 7.65 18.05
CA TYR A 172 0.60 7.25 17.96
C TYR A 172 -0.35 8.39 18.36
N ASP A 173 0.06 9.20 19.34
CA ASP A 173 -0.68 10.39 19.83
C ASP A 173 -2.16 10.13 20.18
N ASP A 174 -2.49 8.90 20.56
CA ASP A 174 -3.81 8.45 21.02
C ASP A 174 -3.94 8.39 22.55
N GLY A 175 -2.92 8.88 23.26
CA GLY A 175 -2.82 8.85 24.72
C GLY A 175 -2.05 7.66 25.29
N SER A 176 -1.68 6.68 24.46
CA SER A 176 -0.83 5.53 24.89
C SER A 176 0.61 5.93 25.23
N GLY A 177 1.11 7.01 24.61
CA GLY A 177 2.53 7.38 24.67
C GLY A 177 3.44 6.48 23.84
N GLU A 178 2.88 5.62 22.98
CA GLU A 178 3.66 4.73 22.14
C GLU A 178 4.38 5.48 21.01
N GLU A 179 5.62 5.07 20.76
CA GLU A 179 6.49 5.62 19.71
C GLU A 179 7.19 4.48 18.95
N LEU A 180 7.41 4.69 17.65
CA LEU A 180 8.14 3.77 16.79
C LEU A 180 9.21 4.50 15.99
N ASN A 181 10.45 4.01 16.04
CA ASN A 181 11.51 4.58 15.23
C ASN A 181 11.48 4.00 13.80
N VAL A 182 11.25 4.84 12.80
CA VAL A 182 11.01 4.43 11.40
C VAL A 182 11.96 5.14 10.42
N PRO A 183 12.36 4.50 9.29
CA PRO A 183 12.96 5.24 8.20
C PRO A 183 11.98 6.24 7.58
N LEU A 184 12.48 7.27 6.89
CA LEU A 184 11.60 8.17 6.13
C LEU A 184 10.86 7.43 5.01
N GLY A 185 9.62 7.84 4.75
CA GLY A 185 8.79 7.28 3.68
C GLY A 185 8.36 5.83 3.90
N THR A 186 8.39 5.34 5.15
CA THR A 186 8.02 3.96 5.51
C THR A 186 6.55 3.67 5.23
N THR A 187 6.28 2.56 4.55
CA THR A 187 4.95 1.96 4.47
C THR A 187 4.79 0.95 5.60
N ALA A 188 3.67 1.00 6.30
CA ALA A 188 3.31 0.03 7.31
C ALA A 188 2.14 -0.85 6.84
N PHE A 189 2.18 -2.12 7.19
CA PHE A 189 1.14 -3.10 6.91
C PHE A 189 0.62 -3.67 8.21
N VAL A 190 -0.68 -3.99 8.24
CA VAL A 190 -1.32 -4.71 9.35
C VAL A 190 -2.08 -5.91 8.79
N SER A 191 -2.02 -7.04 9.49
CA SER A 191 -2.76 -8.24 9.09
C SER A 191 -4.19 -8.15 9.58
N GLY A 192 -5.13 -7.90 8.66
CA GLY A 192 -6.57 -7.93 8.96
C GLY A 192 -7.04 -9.30 9.47
N GLN A 193 -6.40 -10.38 9.02
CA GLN A 193 -6.63 -11.73 9.54
C GLN A 193 -6.23 -11.85 11.01
N ASN A 194 -5.05 -11.36 11.38
CA ASN A 194 -4.61 -11.39 12.78
C ASN A 194 -5.48 -10.48 13.64
N MET A 195 -5.80 -9.28 13.15
CA MET A 195 -6.73 -8.36 13.83
C MET A 195 -8.07 -9.03 14.11
N TYR A 196 -8.61 -9.79 13.16
CA TYR A 196 -9.83 -10.56 13.36
C TYR A 196 -9.65 -11.72 14.35
N ASN A 197 -8.53 -12.43 14.28
CA ASN A 197 -8.27 -13.60 15.14
C ASN A 197 -8.13 -13.23 16.62
N ILE A 198 -7.56 -12.06 16.93
CA ILE A 198 -7.38 -11.57 18.30
C ILE A 198 -8.66 -11.02 18.94
N LEU A 199 -9.74 -10.83 18.17
CA LEU A 199 -11.03 -10.42 18.71
C LEU A 199 -11.61 -11.47 19.67
N SER A 200 -12.40 -11.00 20.63
CA SER A 200 -13.26 -11.89 21.44
C SER A 200 -14.27 -12.63 20.55
N GLU A 201 -14.83 -13.75 21.00
CA GLU A 201 -15.85 -14.45 20.21
C GLU A 201 -17.14 -13.62 20.08
N GLU A 202 -17.44 -12.80 21.09
CA GLU A 202 -18.52 -11.81 21.06
C GLU A 202 -18.31 -10.78 19.94
N ASP A 203 -17.10 -10.21 19.84
CA ASP A 203 -16.77 -9.24 18.79
C ASP A 203 -16.72 -9.89 17.41
N LYS A 204 -16.19 -11.12 17.30
CA LYS A 204 -16.21 -11.88 16.04
C LYS A 204 -17.63 -12.10 15.55
N LYS A 205 -18.56 -12.47 16.44
CA LYS A 205 -19.97 -12.60 16.10
C LYS A 205 -20.54 -11.26 15.61
N PHE A 206 -20.28 -10.19 16.35
CA PHE A 206 -20.73 -8.85 15.99
C PHE A 206 -20.27 -8.42 14.59
N VAL A 207 -18.97 -8.52 14.30
CA VAL A 207 -18.43 -8.06 13.00
C VAL A 207 -18.87 -8.94 11.82
N ARG A 208 -19.14 -10.24 12.05
CA ARG A 208 -19.71 -11.14 11.03
C ARG A 208 -21.14 -10.79 10.65
N GLU A 209 -21.91 -10.23 11.60
CA GLU A 209 -23.31 -9.86 11.40
C GLU A 209 -23.47 -8.38 10.99
N ALA A 210 -22.42 -7.56 11.20
CA ALA A 210 -22.41 -6.16 10.84
C ALA A 210 -22.35 -5.95 9.31
N LYS A 211 -22.95 -4.85 8.86
CA LYS A 211 -22.78 -4.33 7.51
C LYS A 211 -22.14 -2.95 7.58
N VAL A 212 -21.17 -2.71 6.71
CA VAL A 212 -20.48 -1.43 6.59
C VAL A 212 -20.91 -0.78 5.28
N GLU A 213 -21.37 0.46 5.36
CA GLU A 213 -21.60 1.31 4.20
C GLU A 213 -20.44 2.31 4.12
N TYR A 214 -19.68 2.23 3.02
CA TYR A 214 -18.60 3.18 2.76
C TYR A 214 -19.17 4.46 2.13
N ALA A 215 -18.59 5.61 2.48
CA ALA A 215 -18.93 6.88 1.84
C ALA A 215 -18.72 6.77 0.32
N PRO A 216 -19.58 7.38 -0.53
CA PRO A 216 -19.56 7.17 -1.98
C PRO A 216 -18.27 7.61 -2.68
N HIS A 217 -17.39 8.38 -2.03
CA HIS A 217 -16.08 8.78 -2.55
C HIS A 217 -15.05 8.96 -1.41
N PRO A 218 -14.55 7.87 -0.80
CA PRO A 218 -13.69 7.96 0.39
C PRO A 218 -12.34 8.64 0.10
N TYR A 219 -11.97 8.74 -1.18
CA TYR A 219 -10.74 9.39 -1.67
C TYR A 219 -10.96 10.79 -2.28
N VAL A 220 -12.16 11.36 -2.17
CA VAL A 220 -12.47 12.74 -2.64
C VAL A 220 -12.87 13.63 -1.46
N ALA A 221 -13.40 13.07 -0.38
CA ALA A 221 -13.83 13.83 0.78
C ALA A 221 -12.64 14.19 1.70
N GLN A 222 -12.34 15.49 1.79
CA GLN A 222 -11.64 16.05 2.94
C GLN A 222 -12.67 16.05 4.09
N PHE A 223 -12.43 15.23 5.13
CA PHE A 223 -13.38 15.00 6.22
C PHE A 223 -13.45 16.20 7.19
N ASP A 224 -13.80 17.38 6.70
CA ASP A 224 -14.26 18.49 7.52
C ASP A 224 -15.78 18.39 7.65
N LYS A 225 -16.22 17.72 8.72
CA LYS A 225 -17.60 17.61 9.23
C LYS A 225 -18.44 16.46 8.63
N ILE A 226 -19.03 15.66 9.55
CA ILE A 226 -19.88 14.45 9.37
C ILE A 226 -19.03 13.19 9.16
N GLY A 227 -19.13 12.09 9.91
CA GLY A 227 -20.04 11.66 10.96
C GLY A 227 -20.04 10.13 10.93
N LEU A 228 -19.70 9.50 12.06
CA LEU A 228 -19.81 8.07 12.41
C LEU A 228 -19.95 7.04 11.27
N LEU A 229 -19.02 6.08 11.24
CA LEU A 229 -19.34 4.68 10.90
C LEU A 229 -20.68 4.31 11.57
N ARG A 230 -21.74 4.16 10.77
CA ARG A 230 -23.06 3.80 11.30
C ARG A 230 -23.21 2.29 11.24
N LEU A 231 -22.76 1.63 12.30
CA LEU A 231 -23.08 0.23 12.55
C LEU A 231 -24.58 0.17 12.87
N SER A 232 -25.38 -0.39 11.96
CA SER A 232 -26.84 -0.46 12.14
C SER A 232 -27.25 -1.91 12.39
N PRO A 233 -27.73 -2.27 13.60
CA PRO A 233 -28.08 -3.66 13.91
C PRO A 233 -29.35 -4.15 13.19
N HIS A 234 -30.24 -3.26 12.74
CA HIS A 234 -31.43 -3.64 11.99
C HIS A 234 -31.86 -2.55 11.01
N ARG A 235 -31.70 -2.80 9.72
CA ARG A 235 -32.57 -2.22 8.67
C ARG A 235 -32.68 -3.23 7.53
N THR A 236 -33.88 -3.77 7.37
CA THR A 236 -34.30 -4.55 6.22
C THR A 236 -34.45 -3.60 5.03
N PHE A 237 -33.51 -3.69 4.09
CA PHE A 237 -33.71 -3.26 2.71
C PHE A 237 -33.47 -4.49 1.84
N GLU A 238 -34.36 -4.71 0.87
CA GLU A 238 -34.34 -5.89 -0.01
C GLU A 238 -33.00 -6.05 -0.73
N PRO A 239 -32.50 -7.29 -0.91
CA PRO A 239 -31.13 -7.54 -1.27
C PRO A 239 -30.95 -7.54 -2.79
N GLN A 240 -30.14 -6.63 -3.32
CA GLN A 240 -29.27 -7.00 -4.44
C GLN A 240 -28.09 -7.76 -3.85
N MET A 241 -28.17 -9.07 -4.01
CA MET A 241 -27.20 -10.06 -3.58
C MET A 241 -25.87 -9.80 -4.28
N THR A 242 -24.92 -9.16 -3.58
CA THR A 242 -23.49 -9.35 -3.83
C THR A 242 -22.84 -9.61 -2.48
N SER A 243 -22.75 -10.90 -2.16
CA SER A 243 -21.84 -11.42 -1.15
C SER A 243 -20.42 -11.02 -1.52
N ASN A 244 -19.80 -10.11 -0.78
CA ASN A 244 -18.35 -9.92 -0.84
C ASN A 244 -17.84 -9.75 0.59
N PHE A 245 -17.35 -10.88 1.11
CA PHE A 245 -16.46 -10.93 2.27
C PHE A 245 -15.28 -9.98 2.05
N ALA A 246 -14.80 -9.37 3.13
CA ALA A 246 -13.59 -8.57 3.17
C ALA A 246 -12.44 -9.32 2.47
N MET A 247 -12.01 -8.80 1.33
CA MET A 247 -10.87 -9.31 0.58
C MET A 247 -9.62 -9.08 1.42
N LEU A 248 -8.89 -10.15 1.76
CA LEU A 248 -7.51 -10.03 2.24
C LEU A 248 -6.72 -9.27 1.17
N THR A 249 -6.17 -8.11 1.48
CA THR A 249 -5.18 -7.50 0.60
C THR A 249 -3.89 -8.28 0.73
N CYS A 250 -3.41 -8.73 -0.42
CA CYS A 250 -2.14 -9.37 -0.63
C CYS A 250 -1.28 -8.31 -1.33
N ASP A 251 -0.24 -7.80 -0.67
CA ASP A 251 0.55 -6.66 -1.16
C ASP A 251 1.95 -7.12 -1.62
N LEU A 252 2.37 -6.68 -2.81
CA LEU A 252 3.64 -7.06 -3.43
C LEU A 252 4.53 -5.83 -3.60
N ALA A 253 5.57 -5.64 -2.80
CA ALA A 253 6.55 -4.56 -2.94
C ALA A 253 7.75 -4.96 -3.84
N VAL A 254 8.28 -4.02 -4.62
CA VAL A 254 9.36 -4.24 -5.61
C VAL A 254 10.55 -3.32 -5.31
N ASP A 255 11.71 -3.83 -4.89
CA ASP A 255 12.92 -3.09 -4.43
C ASP A 255 13.64 -2.27 -5.52
N VAL A 256 13.49 -0.94 -5.48
CA VAL A 256 14.09 0.05 -6.40
C VAL A 256 14.97 1.02 -5.58
N PRO A 257 16.28 1.09 -5.84
CA PRO A 257 17.17 2.07 -5.22
C PRO A 257 16.93 3.45 -5.83
N CYS A 258 16.97 4.48 -4.99
CA CYS A 258 16.95 5.87 -5.42
C CYS A 258 18.30 6.22 -6.07
N GLN A 259 18.30 6.98 -7.18
CA GLN A 259 19.53 7.57 -7.69
C GLN A 259 20.06 8.57 -6.66
N GLU A 260 21.29 8.37 -6.20
CA GLU A 260 21.99 9.32 -5.34
C GLU A 260 22.27 10.59 -6.17
N SER A 261 21.76 11.74 -5.69
CA SER A 261 22.20 13.08 -6.10
C SER A 261 23.08 13.70 -5.02
#